data_AF-A0A7X7ANS7-F1
#
_entry.id   AF-A0A7X7ANS7-F1
#
_cell.length_a   1.000
_cell.length_b   1.000
_cell.length_c   1.000
_cell.angle_alpha   90.00
_cell.angle_beta   90.00
_cell.angle_gamma   90.00
#
_symmetry.space_group_name_H-M   'P 1'
#
loop_
_entity.id
_entity.type
_entity.pdbx_description
1 polymer ?
#
loop_
_entity_poly.entity_id
_entity_poly.type
_entity_poly.pdbx_seq_one_letter_code
_entity_poly.pdbx_strand_id
1 'polypeptide(L)'
;MTFTKKRIIIPLLIAFLLLLFSRGLQVFAGGENNGREHKASISLCLRDPLDDSAIKAGRFSLYKVAVPAGVSGEDQELFAYTADFHTCGIELKLEQADLVARQLALFAGDRQLEAADQETVAEGRLSFSGLADGLYLIVQEGSTAGYYALSPFLVTLPMLAADGSLIYELEAKPKIERLADPEPPRPPEVTEPETAPELSAPPETEPGQPEGPEGPGKTDPADVDDSRLIQTGQLNWPLPLLATAGFLFFAYGWQGLAGKKDEKADAGCGGSEAEQAEADAGAGGGGSVAESTGAEDHVDQS
;
A
#
# COMPACT_ATOMS: atom_id res chain seq x y z
N MET A 1 68.18 26.22 12.86
CA MET A 1 66.97 25.92 13.65
C MET A 1 65.79 25.79 12.68
N THR A 2 65.48 24.57 12.23
CA THR A 2 64.41 24.25 11.27
C THR A 2 63.35 23.38 11.97
N PHE A 3 62.65 24.01 12.89
CA PHE A 3 61.45 23.51 13.59
C PHE A 3 60.34 24.45 13.07
N THR A 4 59.19 24.07 12.51
CA THR A 4 58.20 23.13 13.01
C THR A 4 57.04 23.01 12.00
N LYS A 5 57.28 22.99 10.68
CA LYS A 5 56.15 22.95 9.72
C LYS A 5 55.34 21.64 9.80
N LYS A 6 55.98 20.54 10.22
CA LYS A 6 55.33 19.21 10.38
C LYS A 6 54.48 19.04 11.64
N ARG A 7 54.68 19.82 12.72
CA ARG A 7 53.88 19.64 13.95
C ARG A 7 52.51 20.31 13.92
N ILE A 8 52.26 21.20 12.96
CA ILE A 8 50.94 21.83 12.76
C ILE A 8 50.10 21.02 11.75
N ILE A 9 50.73 20.26 10.85
CA ILE A 9 50.02 19.44 9.86
C ILE A 9 49.27 18.28 10.52
N ILE A 10 49.84 17.66 11.55
CA ILE A 10 49.21 16.53 12.26
C ILE A 10 47.90 16.91 12.96
N PRO A 11 47.83 17.97 13.81
CA PRO A 11 46.57 18.36 14.42
C PRO A 11 45.55 18.88 13.39
N LEU A 12 46.00 19.49 12.29
CA LEU A 12 45.13 19.96 11.21
C LEU A 12 44.54 18.80 10.38
N LEU A 13 45.32 17.73 10.17
CA LEU A 13 44.87 16.51 9.50
C LEU A 13 43.92 15.69 10.39
N ILE A 14 44.15 15.66 11.71
CA ILE A 14 43.22 15.05 12.67
C ILE A 14 41.92 15.86 12.75
N ALA A 15 41.99 17.19 12.80
CA ALA A 15 40.79 18.04 12.77
C ALA A 15 40.01 17.91 11.45
N PHE A 16 40.69 17.78 10.32
CA PHE A 16 40.09 17.52 9.02
C PHE A 16 39.47 16.11 8.94
N LEU A 17 40.12 15.10 9.51
CA LEU A 17 39.58 13.74 9.62
C LEU A 17 38.34 13.68 10.52
N LEU A 18 38.34 14.42 11.63
CA LEU A 18 37.17 14.54 12.52
C LEU A 18 36.03 15.33 11.86
N LEU A 19 36.34 16.33 11.03
CA LEU A 19 35.36 17.03 10.18
C LEU A 19 34.79 16.13 9.07
N LEU A 20 35.57 15.18 8.55
CA LEU A 20 35.09 14.18 7.59
C LEU A 20 34.23 13.09 8.26
N PHE A 21 34.56 12.66 9.47
CA PHE A 21 33.76 11.69 10.24
C PHE A 21 32.48 12.28 10.83
N SER A 22 32.42 13.58 11.08
CA SER A 22 31.19 14.27 11.51
C SER A 22 30.24 14.62 10.35
N ARG A 23 30.66 14.38 9.10
CA ARG A 23 29.82 14.47 7.88
C ARG A 23 29.12 13.14 7.56
N GLY A 24 28.82 12.33 8.57
CA GLY A 24 28.00 11.12 8.45
C GLY A 24 26.49 11.40 8.41
N LEU A 25 26.05 12.62 8.07
CA LEU A 25 24.66 12.84 7.68
C LEU A 25 24.52 12.32 6.25
N GLN A 26 23.99 11.12 6.11
CA GLN A 26 23.49 10.60 4.83
C GLN A 26 22.38 11.55 4.36
N VAL A 27 22.76 12.55 3.56
CA VAL A 27 21.81 13.24 2.68
C VAL A 27 21.56 12.26 1.56
N PHE A 28 20.39 11.62 1.61
CA PHE A 28 19.83 10.90 0.48
C PHE A 28 19.65 11.92 -0.66
N ALA A 29 20.57 11.92 -1.62
CA ALA A 29 20.40 12.63 -2.88
C ALA A 29 19.33 11.88 -3.69
N GLY A 30 18.06 12.13 -3.35
CA GLY A 30 16.92 11.73 -4.17
C GLY A 30 16.91 12.57 -5.45
N GLY A 31 16.74 11.90 -6.59
CA GLY A 31 16.74 12.49 -7.91
C GLY A 31 15.83 13.70 -8.05
N GLU A 32 16.30 14.61 -8.90
CA GLU A 32 15.68 15.90 -9.22
C GLU A 32 14.31 15.68 -9.89
N ASN A 33 13.24 15.82 -9.11
CA ASN A 33 11.87 15.95 -9.61
C ASN A 33 11.35 17.33 -9.19
N ASN A 34 11.20 18.22 -10.17
CA ASN A 34 10.65 19.56 -9.98
C ASN A 34 9.21 19.50 -9.43
N GLY A 35 9.03 19.73 -8.14
CA GLY A 35 7.69 19.86 -7.56
C GLY A 35 7.64 19.82 -6.04
N ARG A 36 7.87 20.99 -5.41
CA ARG A 36 7.64 21.29 -3.97
C ARG A 36 8.36 20.37 -2.98
N GLU A 37 9.40 20.90 -2.33
CA GLU A 37 10.13 20.25 -1.23
C GLU A 37 9.28 20.12 0.07
N HIS A 38 8.15 19.43 0.01
CA HIS A 38 7.42 19.06 1.22
C HIS A 38 8.12 17.86 1.85
N LYS A 39 9.02 18.14 2.79
CA LYS A 39 9.67 17.12 3.60
C LYS A 39 8.62 16.44 4.47
N ALA A 40 8.35 15.18 4.18
CA ALA A 40 7.42 14.35 4.93
C ALA A 40 8.06 13.80 6.21
N SER A 41 7.20 13.35 7.13
CA SER A 41 7.62 12.65 8.34
C SER A 41 6.72 11.45 8.62
N ILE A 42 7.33 10.39 9.16
CA ILE A 42 6.62 9.22 9.67
C ILE A 42 6.95 9.11 11.15
N SER A 43 5.93 9.15 11.99
CA SER A 43 6.03 8.93 13.42
C SER A 43 5.41 7.60 13.80
N LEU A 44 6.08 6.84 14.66
CA LEU A 44 5.50 5.64 15.26
C LEU A 44 5.08 5.92 16.69
N CYS A 45 3.95 5.37 17.10
CA CYS A 45 3.46 5.42 18.47
C CYS A 45 3.20 4.00 18.96
N LEU A 46 4.01 3.54 19.91
CA LEU A 46 3.96 2.21 20.48
C LEU A 46 3.36 2.28 21.89
N ARG A 47 2.14 1.76 21.98
CA ARG A 47 1.30 1.77 23.17
C ARG A 47 0.88 0.35 23.51
N ASP A 48 0.83 0.02 24.79
CA ASP A 48 0.29 -1.26 25.23
C ASP A 48 -1.21 -1.33 24.94
N PRO A 49 -1.71 -2.39 24.29
CA PRO A 49 -3.11 -2.49 23.91
C PRO A 49 -4.07 -2.64 25.11
N LEU A 50 -3.57 -3.00 26.30
CA LEU A 50 -4.40 -3.19 27.50
C LEU A 50 -4.50 -1.93 28.36
N ASP A 51 -3.39 -1.20 28.55
CA ASP A 51 -3.34 -0.07 29.49
C ASP A 51 -2.88 1.26 28.87
N ASP A 52 -2.63 1.29 27.55
CA ASP A 52 -2.17 2.47 26.79
C ASP A 52 -0.83 3.05 27.30
N SER A 53 -0.07 2.28 28.07
CA SER A 53 1.26 2.69 28.51
C SER A 53 2.24 2.74 27.35
N ALA A 54 3.20 3.66 27.43
CA ALA A 54 4.24 3.80 26.43
C ALA A 54 5.19 2.59 26.44
N ILE A 55 5.37 1.95 25.28
CA ILE A 55 6.27 0.81 25.14
C ILE A 55 7.61 1.30 24.61
N LYS A 56 8.68 1.04 25.37
CA LYS A 56 10.04 1.20 24.86
C LYS A 56 10.38 0.00 23.95
N ALA A 57 9.91 0.07 22.72
CA ALA A 57 9.87 -1.06 21.79
C ALA A 57 11.20 -1.36 21.06
N GLY A 58 12.27 -0.62 21.37
CA GLY A 58 13.58 -0.86 20.79
C GLY A 58 13.81 -0.08 19.50
N ARG A 59 14.50 -0.72 18.54
CA ARG A 59 15.05 -0.12 17.32
C ARG A 59 14.20 -0.47 16.10
N PHE A 60 14.05 0.48 15.18
CA PHE A 60 13.32 0.34 13.93
C PHE A 60 14.18 0.82 12.77
N SER A 61 14.05 0.13 11.66
CA SER A 61 14.72 0.44 10.40
C SER A 61 13.68 0.87 9.37
N LEU A 62 13.96 1.98 8.69
CA LEU A 62 13.15 2.51 7.60
C LEU A 62 13.90 2.33 6.27
N TYR A 63 13.25 1.66 5.31
CA TYR A 63 13.76 1.45 3.97
C TYR A 63 12.87 2.20 2.96
N LYS A 64 13.49 2.89 1.99
CA LYS A 64 12.76 3.45 0.84
C LYS A 64 12.66 2.38 -0.24
N VAL A 65 11.49 1.76 -0.35
CA VAL A 65 11.24 0.62 -1.24
C VAL A 65 11.06 1.09 -2.68
N ALA A 66 10.26 2.12 -2.89
CA ALA A 66 9.91 2.57 -4.23
C ALA A 66 9.63 4.07 -4.28
N VAL A 67 9.73 4.65 -5.47
CA VAL A 67 9.35 6.02 -5.79
C VAL A 67 8.09 6.01 -6.63
N PRO A 68 7.26 7.07 -6.62
CA PRO A 68 6.09 7.14 -7.49
C PRO A 68 6.52 6.99 -8.95
N ALA A 69 5.94 6.02 -9.66
CA ALA A 69 6.11 5.91 -11.10
C ALA A 69 5.19 6.93 -11.76
N GLY A 70 5.75 7.78 -12.62
CA GLY A 70 4.97 8.81 -13.30
C GLY A 70 3.79 8.20 -14.05
N VAL A 71 2.68 8.94 -14.15
CA VAL A 71 1.46 8.47 -14.82
C VAL A 71 1.79 8.09 -16.27
N SER A 72 1.82 6.80 -16.59
CA SER A 72 1.95 6.29 -17.96
C SER A 72 1.06 5.08 -18.17
N GLY A 73 -0.07 5.29 -18.85
CA GLY A 73 -0.93 4.23 -19.36
C GLY A 73 -1.99 3.69 -18.40
N GLU A 74 -2.88 2.85 -18.96
CA GLU A 74 -3.99 2.18 -18.26
C GLU A 74 -3.51 1.10 -17.27
N ASP A 75 -2.31 0.55 -17.48
CA ASP A 75 -1.61 -0.34 -16.53
C ASP A 75 -0.68 0.49 -15.64
N GLN A 76 -1.28 1.17 -14.66
CA GLN A 76 -0.58 2.18 -13.87
C GLN A 76 0.17 1.52 -12.71
N GLU A 77 1.41 1.10 -12.94
CA GLU A 77 2.35 0.87 -11.83
C GLU A 77 2.47 2.20 -11.05
N LEU A 78 1.91 2.25 -9.85
CA LEU A 78 1.94 3.45 -9.00
C LEU A 78 3.35 3.74 -8.47
N PHE A 79 4.20 2.72 -8.45
CA PHE A 79 5.51 2.74 -7.81
C PHE A 79 6.56 2.01 -8.66
N ALA A 80 7.72 2.65 -8.82
CA ALA A 80 8.93 2.03 -9.35
C ALA A 80 9.91 1.75 -8.22
N TYR A 81 10.43 0.53 -8.14
CA TYR A 81 11.41 0.16 -7.12
C TYR A 81 12.65 1.07 -7.11
N THR A 82 13.19 1.31 -5.92
CA THR A 82 14.52 1.93 -5.77
C THR A 82 15.62 0.96 -6.19
N ALA A 83 16.84 1.47 -6.35
CA ALA A 83 18.00 0.66 -6.73
C ALA A 83 18.26 -0.52 -5.78
N ASP A 84 17.93 -0.39 -4.49
CA ASP A 84 18.18 -1.48 -3.53
C ASP A 84 17.16 -2.63 -3.68
N PHE A 85 15.95 -2.33 -4.17
CA PHE A 85 14.85 -3.29 -4.27
C PHE A 85 14.55 -3.77 -5.70
N HIS A 86 15.19 -3.21 -6.73
CA HIS A 86 14.87 -3.54 -8.14
C HIS A 86 15.05 -5.03 -8.49
N THR A 87 15.89 -5.77 -7.77
CA THR A 87 16.13 -7.22 -8.00
C THR A 87 15.33 -8.12 -7.07
N CYS A 88 14.41 -7.60 -6.26
CA CYS A 88 13.71 -8.42 -5.26
C CYS A 88 12.77 -9.46 -5.89
N GLY A 89 12.30 -9.22 -7.12
CA GLY A 89 11.37 -10.12 -7.82
C GLY A 89 9.99 -10.21 -7.15
N ILE A 90 9.67 -9.29 -6.24
CA ILE A 90 8.39 -9.20 -5.56
C ILE A 90 7.50 -8.24 -6.36
N GLU A 91 6.21 -8.54 -6.45
CA GLU A 91 5.23 -7.67 -7.12
C GLU A 91 4.58 -6.73 -6.09
N LEU A 92 4.50 -5.43 -6.38
CA LEU A 92 3.94 -4.41 -5.47
C LEU A 92 2.40 -4.40 -5.43
N LYS A 93 1.81 -5.53 -5.05
CA LYS A 93 0.37 -5.66 -4.80
C LYS A 93 0.00 -5.06 -3.45
N LEU A 94 -0.23 -3.74 -3.40
CA LEU A 94 -0.54 -3.03 -2.15
C LEU A 94 -1.85 -3.47 -1.48
N GLU A 95 -2.76 -4.13 -2.21
CA GLU A 95 -3.93 -4.82 -1.63
C GLU A 95 -3.53 -5.92 -0.62
N GLN A 96 -2.32 -6.49 -0.78
CA GLN A 96 -1.73 -7.52 0.07
C GLN A 96 -0.50 -6.98 0.82
N ALA A 97 -0.59 -5.73 1.29
CA ALA A 97 0.53 -4.99 1.88
C ALA A 97 1.27 -5.78 2.98
N ASP A 98 0.57 -6.53 3.84
CA ASP A 98 1.19 -7.30 4.92
C ASP A 98 2.12 -8.42 4.40
N LEU A 99 1.70 -9.12 3.35
CA LEU A 99 2.50 -10.18 2.72
C LEU A 99 3.71 -9.58 2.02
N VAL A 100 3.48 -8.53 1.24
CA VAL A 100 4.55 -7.82 0.51
C VAL A 100 5.57 -7.23 1.49
N ALA A 101 5.13 -6.61 2.59
CA ALA A 101 6.00 -6.06 3.62
C ALA A 101 6.92 -7.12 4.24
N ARG A 102 6.37 -8.30 4.57
CA ARG A 102 7.15 -9.42 5.11
C ARG A 102 8.20 -9.92 4.14
N GLN A 103 7.84 -10.08 2.86
CA GLN A 103 8.78 -10.52 1.83
C GLN A 103 9.91 -9.50 1.61
N LEU A 104 9.57 -8.21 1.55
CA LEU A 104 10.56 -7.14 1.41
C LEU A 104 11.48 -7.04 2.63
N ALA A 105 10.97 -7.25 3.85
CA ALA A 105 11.77 -7.27 5.07
C ALA A 105 12.77 -8.42 5.09
N LEU A 106 12.36 -9.63 4.67
CA LEU A 106 13.26 -10.77 4.51
C LEU A 106 14.35 -10.46 3.48
N PHE A 107 13.96 -9.93 2.31
CA PHE A 107 14.92 -9.53 1.27
C PHE A 107 15.92 -8.49 1.78
N ALA A 108 15.45 -7.46 2.50
CA ALA A 108 16.30 -6.41 3.05
C ALA A 108 17.28 -6.94 4.09
N GLY A 109 16.83 -7.84 4.97
CA GLY A 109 17.67 -8.51 5.96
C GLY A 109 18.72 -9.43 5.33
N ASP A 110 18.33 -10.27 4.37
CA ASP A 110 19.23 -11.20 3.68
C ASP A 110 20.34 -10.48 2.90
N ARG A 111 20.01 -9.30 2.34
CA ARG A 111 20.95 -8.45 1.59
C ARG A 111 21.69 -7.44 2.45
N GLN A 112 21.32 -7.32 3.73
CA GLN A 112 21.85 -6.31 4.66
C GLN A 112 21.78 -4.90 4.05
N LEU A 113 20.61 -4.53 3.53
CA LEU A 113 20.42 -3.23 2.90
C LEU A 113 20.61 -2.10 3.92
N GLU A 114 21.10 -0.95 3.44
CA GLU A 114 21.23 0.24 4.28
C GLU A 114 19.84 0.78 4.64
N ALA A 115 19.65 1.08 5.92
CA ALA A 115 18.40 1.58 6.45
C ALA A 115 18.62 2.88 7.24
N ALA A 116 17.57 3.70 7.33
CA ALA A 116 17.52 4.74 8.34
C ALA A 116 17.06 4.12 9.66
N ASP A 117 17.98 3.97 10.61
CA ASP A 117 17.70 3.38 11.92
C ASP A 117 17.29 4.44 12.94
N GLN A 118 16.28 4.15 13.75
CA GLN A 118 15.92 4.93 14.92
C GLN A 118 15.48 4.07 16.10
N GLU A 119 15.56 4.63 17.30
CA GLU A 119 15.13 3.97 18.52
C GLU A 119 13.95 4.71 19.15
N THR A 120 13.10 3.92 19.80
CA THR A 120 11.94 4.44 20.53
C THR A 120 12.41 5.22 21.76
N VAL A 121 11.93 6.45 21.91
CA VAL A 121 12.19 7.29 23.11
C VAL A 121 11.37 6.80 24.31
N ALA A 122 11.59 7.41 25.49
CA ALA A 122 10.88 7.04 26.73
C ALA A 122 9.35 7.12 26.63
N GLU A 123 8.82 7.91 25.70
CA GLU A 123 7.38 8.11 25.46
C GLU A 123 6.77 7.06 24.52
N GLY A 124 7.53 6.03 24.11
CA GLY A 124 7.03 5.03 23.17
C GLY A 124 6.90 5.55 21.75
N ARG A 125 7.62 6.63 21.41
CA ARG A 125 7.57 7.30 20.10
C ARG A 125 8.92 7.28 19.40
N LEU A 126 8.90 7.38 18.08
CA LEU A 126 10.06 7.74 17.25
C LEU A 126 9.56 8.43 15.97
N SER A 127 10.44 9.15 15.28
CA SER A 127 10.06 9.93 14.11
C SER A 127 11.14 10.01 13.05
N PHE A 128 10.86 9.53 11.85
CA PHE A 128 11.66 9.76 10.66
C PHE A 128 11.22 11.05 9.99
N SER A 129 12.15 11.95 9.68
CA SER A 129 11.86 13.27 9.11
C SER A 129 12.69 13.53 7.87
N GLY A 130 12.28 14.50 7.04
CA GLY A 130 13.00 14.82 5.81
C GLY A 130 12.80 13.79 4.71
N LEU A 131 11.71 13.04 4.76
CA LEU A 131 11.40 11.99 3.79
C LEU A 131 10.86 12.60 2.50
N ALA A 132 11.26 12.02 1.38
CA ALA A 132 10.73 12.36 0.06
C ALA A 132 9.53 11.46 -0.26
N ASP A 133 8.80 11.78 -1.32
CA ASP A 133 7.68 10.97 -1.76
C ASP A 133 8.12 9.54 -2.12
N GLY A 134 7.29 8.55 -1.79
CA GLY A 134 7.56 7.15 -2.07
C GLY A 134 6.85 6.17 -1.15
N LEU A 135 7.15 4.90 -1.39
CA LEU A 135 6.73 3.77 -0.58
C LEU A 135 7.87 3.38 0.36
N TYR A 136 7.56 3.28 1.64
CA TYR A 136 8.48 3.00 2.72
C TYR A 136 8.12 1.71 3.43
N LEU A 137 9.13 0.93 3.81
CA LEU A 137 9.01 -0.27 4.63
C LEU A 137 9.59 0.02 6.01
N ILE A 138 8.84 -0.35 7.04
CA ILE A 138 9.24 -0.21 8.44
C ILE A 138 9.38 -1.60 9.04
N VAL A 139 10.56 -1.87 9.61
CA VAL A 139 10.91 -3.16 10.22
C VAL A 139 11.37 -2.92 11.65
N GLN A 140 10.91 -3.75 12.58
CA GLN A 140 11.45 -3.77 13.94
C GLN A 140 12.75 -4.58 13.95
N GLU A 141 13.79 -4.01 14.52
CA GLU A 141 15.06 -4.67 14.72
C GLU A 141 15.13 -5.28 16.13
N GLY A 142 15.29 -6.60 16.18
CA GLY A 142 15.29 -7.36 17.43
C GLY A 142 13.89 -7.60 17.99
N SER A 143 13.79 -7.75 19.32
CA SER A 143 12.53 -8.06 20.02
C SER A 143 12.33 -7.17 21.24
N THR A 144 11.09 -6.79 21.51
CA THR A 144 10.72 -6.12 22.77
C THR A 144 10.33 -7.17 23.82
N ALA A 145 10.97 -7.12 24.99
CA ALA A 145 10.63 -8.03 26.08
C ALA A 145 9.15 -7.89 26.50
N GLY A 146 8.45 -9.02 26.65
CA GLY A 146 7.04 -9.05 27.03
C GLY A 146 6.04 -8.92 25.86
N TYR A 147 6.52 -8.74 24.63
CA TYR A 147 5.68 -8.59 23.44
C TYR A 147 6.14 -9.53 22.32
N TYR A 148 5.22 -9.88 21.43
CA TYR A 148 5.58 -10.52 20.16
C TYR A 148 6.34 -9.54 19.26
N ALA A 149 7.18 -10.08 18.38
CA ALA A 149 7.85 -9.28 17.36
C ALA A 149 6.81 -8.61 16.45
N LEU A 150 7.02 -7.34 16.16
CA LEU A 150 6.16 -6.57 15.29
C LEU A 150 6.25 -7.09 13.86
N SER A 151 5.09 -7.23 13.22
CA SER A 151 5.06 -7.47 11.78
C SER A 151 5.54 -6.20 11.06
N PRO A 152 6.44 -6.33 10.06
CA PRO A 152 6.82 -5.20 9.21
C PRO A 152 5.61 -4.73 8.41
N PHE A 153 5.59 -3.46 8.04
CA PHE A 153 4.47 -2.86 7.33
C PHE A 153 4.93 -1.76 6.37
N LEU A 154 4.08 -1.47 5.37
CA LEU A 154 4.34 -0.47 4.34
C LEU A 154 3.60 0.84 4.63
N VAL A 155 4.23 1.94 4.24
CA VAL A 155 3.71 3.30 4.36
C VAL A 155 3.94 4.05 3.06
N THR A 156 2.91 4.71 2.56
CA THR A 156 3.02 5.60 1.40
C THR A 156 3.10 7.05 1.84
N LEU A 157 4.06 7.80 1.28
CA LEU A 157 4.19 9.25 1.45
C LEU A 157 4.12 9.98 0.09
N PRO A 158 3.36 11.07 -0.01
CA PRO A 158 2.28 11.43 0.91
C PRO A 158 1.16 10.38 0.88
N MET A 159 0.43 10.25 1.99
CA MET A 159 -0.76 9.40 2.03
C MET A 159 -1.96 10.20 1.52
N LEU A 160 -2.69 9.67 0.54
CA LEU A 160 -3.94 10.27 0.07
C LEU A 160 -5.07 9.94 1.05
N ALA A 161 -5.65 10.96 1.69
CA ALA A 161 -6.79 10.81 2.58
C ALA A 161 -8.10 10.64 1.80
N ALA A 162 -9.16 10.20 2.51
CA ALA A 162 -10.48 9.96 1.91
C ALA A 162 -11.14 11.23 1.33
N ASP A 163 -10.75 12.42 1.81
CA ASP A 163 -11.21 13.72 1.32
C ASP A 163 -10.38 14.25 0.13
N GLY A 164 -9.40 13.47 -0.34
CA GLY A 164 -8.48 13.85 -1.42
C GLY A 164 -7.30 14.72 -0.98
N SER A 165 -7.16 15.02 0.32
CA SER A 165 -5.99 15.73 0.84
C SER A 165 -4.75 14.84 0.92
N LEU A 166 -3.57 15.45 0.77
CA LEU A 166 -2.28 14.76 0.90
C LEU A 166 -1.74 14.94 2.31
N ILE A 167 -1.50 13.83 3.01
CA ILE A 167 -0.93 13.78 4.35
C ILE A 167 0.57 13.50 4.25
N TYR A 168 1.37 14.48 4.67
CA TYR A 168 2.84 14.39 4.70
C TYR A 168 3.39 14.03 6.09
N GLU A 169 2.61 14.27 7.14
CA GLU A 169 2.93 13.90 8.52
C GLU A 169 2.05 12.72 8.91
N LEU A 170 2.62 11.52 8.85
CA LEU A 170 1.89 10.30 9.18
C LEU A 170 2.24 9.82 10.58
N GLU A 171 1.23 9.58 11.40
CA GLU A 171 1.37 8.81 12.64
C GLU A 171 0.88 7.38 12.40
N ALA A 172 1.80 6.41 12.41
CA ALA A 172 1.50 4.99 12.34
C ALA A 172 1.48 4.36 13.74
N LYS A 173 0.53 3.45 13.95
CA LYS A 173 0.37 2.68 15.19
C LYS A 173 0.60 1.19 14.87
N PRO A 174 1.84 0.69 15.01
CA PRO A 174 2.14 -0.71 14.74
C PRO A 174 1.28 -1.65 15.57
N LYS A 175 0.94 -2.82 15.02
CA LYS A 175 0.13 -3.83 15.73
C LYS A 175 0.99 -4.58 16.74
N ILE A 176 0.85 -4.25 18.02
CA ILE A 176 1.58 -4.85 19.14
C ILE A 176 0.68 -5.83 19.90
N GLU A 177 1.24 -6.98 20.29
CA GLU A 177 0.55 -8.01 21.06
C GLU A 177 1.45 -8.48 22.22
N ARG A 178 0.90 -8.62 23.44
CA ARG A 178 1.64 -9.12 24.61
C ARG A 178 1.91 -10.61 24.46
N LEU A 179 3.10 -11.05 24.88
CA LEU A 179 3.38 -12.48 25.02
C LEU A 179 2.46 -13.04 26.11
N ALA A 180 1.72 -14.10 25.79
CA ALA A 180 0.87 -14.75 26.78
C ALA A 180 1.73 -15.34 27.90
N ASP A 181 1.32 -15.12 29.16
CA ASP A 181 1.94 -15.84 30.26
C ASP A 181 1.73 -17.36 30.04
N PRO A 182 2.75 -18.20 30.28
CA PRO A 182 2.57 -19.63 30.15
C PRO A 182 1.46 -20.08 31.09
N GLU A 183 0.41 -20.71 30.54
CA GLU A 183 -0.68 -21.26 31.34
C GLU A 183 -0.07 -22.26 32.36
N PRO A 184 -0.40 -22.14 33.65
CA PRO A 184 0.13 -23.07 34.65
C PRO A 184 -0.24 -24.50 34.27
N PRO A 185 0.65 -25.49 34.52
CA PRO A 185 0.39 -26.87 34.11
C PRO A 185 -0.94 -27.33 34.69
N ARG A 186 -1.87 -27.70 33.80
CA ARG A 186 -3.17 -28.24 34.19
C ARG A 186 -2.91 -29.49 35.06
N PRO A 187 -3.52 -29.62 36.25
CA PRO A 187 -3.40 -30.83 37.06
C PRO A 187 -3.78 -32.06 36.23
N PRO A 188 -3.13 -33.22 36.41
CA PRO A 188 -3.48 -34.41 35.66
C PRO A 188 -4.96 -34.75 35.92
N GLU A 189 -5.71 -34.87 34.82
CA GLU A 189 -7.10 -35.31 34.85
C GLU A 189 -7.15 -36.72 35.45
N VAL A 190 -7.76 -36.84 36.63
CA VAL A 190 -7.93 -38.12 37.31
C VAL A 190 -8.88 -38.95 36.45
N THR A 191 -8.34 -39.98 35.81
CA THR A 191 -9.12 -41.00 35.11
C THR A 191 -9.93 -41.77 36.16
N GLU A 192 -11.24 -41.51 36.24
CA GLU A 192 -12.17 -42.39 36.97
C GLU A 192 -12.13 -43.79 36.32
N PRO A 193 -12.07 -44.88 37.10
CA PRO A 193 -11.92 -46.21 36.56
C PRO A 193 -13.23 -46.68 35.93
N GLU A 194 -13.12 -47.20 34.71
CA GLU A 194 -14.17 -47.88 33.97
C GLU A 194 -14.83 -48.97 34.83
N THR A 195 -16.14 -48.85 35.06
CA THR A 195 -16.99 -49.97 35.47
C THR A 195 -18.03 -50.18 34.38
N ALA A 196 -17.85 -51.26 33.63
CA ALA A 196 -18.86 -51.91 32.81
C ALA A 196 -19.00 -53.37 33.30
N PRO A 197 -19.99 -54.17 32.90
CA PRO A 197 -21.29 -53.91 32.27
C PRO A 197 -22.46 -54.68 32.96
N GLU A 198 -23.74 -54.35 32.74
CA GLU A 198 -24.74 -55.39 32.42
C GLU A 198 -26.07 -54.83 31.87
N LEU A 199 -26.63 -55.65 31.00
CA LEU A 199 -27.70 -55.48 30.04
C LEU A 199 -29.04 -55.90 30.67
N SER A 200 -30.13 -55.11 30.59
CA SER A 200 -31.52 -55.60 30.74
C SER A 200 -32.60 -54.60 30.26
N ALA A 201 -33.03 -54.81 29.00
CA ALA A 201 -34.36 -54.73 28.36
C ALA A 201 -35.42 -53.59 28.63
N PRO A 202 -36.15 -53.14 27.58
CA PRO A 202 -37.32 -52.23 27.60
C PRO A 202 -38.68 -53.02 27.59
N PRO A 203 -39.90 -52.42 27.77
CA PRO A 203 -40.61 -51.63 26.73
C PRO A 203 -41.61 -50.51 27.21
N GLU A 204 -42.09 -49.75 26.22
CA GLU A 204 -43.25 -48.83 26.07
C GLU A 204 -44.27 -48.68 27.22
N THR A 205 -44.69 -47.42 27.51
CA THR A 205 -46.09 -46.94 27.33
C THR A 205 -46.22 -45.41 27.59
N GLU A 206 -46.68 -44.66 26.59
CA GLU A 206 -47.52 -43.44 26.77
C GLU A 206 -48.89 -43.89 27.34
N PRO A 207 -49.63 -43.10 28.15
CA PRO A 207 -50.29 -41.87 27.66
C PRO A 207 -50.57 -40.74 28.69
N GLY A 208 -50.77 -39.51 28.18
CA GLY A 208 -51.88 -38.62 28.56
C GLY A 208 -52.01 -38.06 30.00
N GLN A 209 -51.63 -36.78 30.12
CA GLN A 209 -52.21 -35.64 30.90
C GLN A 209 -53.64 -35.83 31.48
N PRO A 210 -53.99 -35.31 32.69
CA PRO A 210 -54.49 -33.93 32.95
C PRO A 210 -54.00 -33.35 34.31
N GLU A 211 -54.13 -32.08 34.71
CA GLU A 211 -54.82 -30.88 34.24
C GLU A 211 -54.23 -29.68 35.02
N GLY A 212 -54.27 -28.48 34.43
CA GLY A 212 -53.91 -27.23 35.11
C GLY A 212 -55.00 -26.77 36.09
N PRO A 213 -55.00 -25.47 36.42
CA PRO A 213 -56.19 -24.72 36.02
C PRO A 213 -55.83 -23.45 35.24
N GLU A 214 -56.70 -23.24 34.25
CA GLU A 214 -56.64 -22.30 33.15
C GLU A 214 -57.09 -20.89 33.53
N GLY A 215 -56.47 -19.91 32.87
CA GLY A 215 -57.19 -18.88 32.09
C GLY A 215 -57.95 -17.78 32.83
N PRO A 216 -58.35 -16.69 32.12
CA PRO A 216 -58.87 -16.78 30.75
C PRO A 216 -58.27 -15.78 29.76
N GLY A 217 -58.19 -16.18 28.49
CA GLY A 217 -57.96 -15.25 27.38
C GLY A 217 -57.73 -15.91 26.03
N LYS A 218 -58.79 -16.51 25.46
CA LYS A 218 -59.16 -16.62 24.02
C LYS A 218 -58.13 -16.05 23.01
N THR A 219 -57.75 -16.65 21.89
CA THR A 219 -58.33 -17.70 21.02
C THR A 219 -57.27 -18.02 19.95
N ASP A 220 -57.05 -19.30 19.74
CA ASP A 220 -56.35 -19.96 18.61
C ASP A 220 -57.21 -19.89 17.31
N PRO A 221 -56.87 -20.51 16.16
CA PRO A 221 -55.59 -21.05 15.62
C PRO A 221 -55.44 -20.84 14.08
N ALA A 222 -54.40 -21.45 13.48
CA ALA A 222 -54.26 -22.00 12.12
C ALA A 222 -52.93 -21.53 11.49
N ASP A 223 -51.89 -22.37 11.50
CA ASP A 223 -51.63 -23.46 10.54
C ASP A 223 -51.16 -22.95 9.16
N VAL A 224 -50.21 -23.69 8.60
CA VAL A 224 -49.70 -23.68 7.22
C VAL A 224 -48.49 -22.77 6.94
N ASP A 225 -47.33 -23.43 7.00
CA ASP A 225 -46.38 -23.56 5.88
C ASP A 225 -45.45 -22.39 5.51
N ASP A 226 -44.34 -22.80 4.91
CA ASP A 226 -43.38 -22.04 4.13
C ASP A 226 -42.37 -21.16 4.87
N SER A 227 -41.17 -21.73 5.02
CA SER A 227 -40.00 -21.25 4.26
C SER A 227 -39.91 -19.75 4.05
N ARG A 228 -39.95 -18.97 5.13
CA ARG A 228 -39.68 -17.53 5.09
C ARG A 228 -38.34 -17.25 5.74
N LEU A 229 -37.30 -17.39 4.91
CA LEU A 229 -36.07 -16.62 5.09
C LEU A 229 -36.48 -15.19 5.44
N ILE A 230 -35.96 -14.69 6.55
CA ILE A 230 -36.03 -13.29 6.96
C ILE A 230 -35.79 -12.44 5.72
N GLN A 231 -36.89 -11.88 5.22
CA GLN A 231 -36.97 -11.13 3.99
C GLN A 231 -36.21 -9.84 4.26
N THR A 232 -34.94 -9.80 3.85
CA THR A 232 -34.10 -8.61 3.92
C THR A 232 -34.80 -7.49 3.17
N GLY A 233 -35.47 -6.61 3.90
CA GLY A 233 -35.94 -5.31 3.45
C GLY A 233 -34.77 -4.37 3.17
N GLN A 234 -33.80 -4.82 2.38
CA GLN A 234 -32.51 -4.17 2.18
C GLN A 234 -32.14 -4.09 0.69
N LEU A 235 -33.15 -4.10 -0.17
CA LEU A 235 -32.97 -3.92 -1.60
C LEU A 235 -33.96 -2.86 -2.10
N ASN A 236 -33.69 -1.55 -1.90
CA ASN A 236 -34.20 -0.56 -2.85
C ASN A 236 -33.73 0.91 -2.81
N TRP A 237 -32.63 1.31 -2.17
CA TRP A 237 -32.30 2.75 -2.15
C TRP A 237 -31.02 3.20 -2.86
N PRO A 238 -30.00 2.36 -3.08
CA PRO A 238 -28.91 2.76 -3.97
C PRO A 238 -29.20 2.45 -5.45
N LEU A 239 -29.82 1.30 -5.76
CA LEU A 239 -29.90 0.79 -7.14
C LEU A 239 -30.94 1.50 -8.03
N PRO A 240 -32.17 1.82 -7.57
CA PRO A 240 -33.11 2.60 -8.37
C PRO A 240 -32.65 4.04 -8.58
N LEU A 241 -31.92 4.59 -7.61
CA LEU A 241 -31.41 5.96 -7.66
C LEU A 241 -30.21 6.07 -8.62
N LEU A 242 -29.33 5.06 -8.62
CA LEU A 242 -28.29 4.93 -9.65
C LEU A 242 -28.88 4.66 -11.05
N ALA A 243 -29.90 3.82 -11.17
CA ALA A 243 -30.53 3.52 -12.45
C ALA A 243 -31.22 4.74 -13.07
N THR A 244 -31.89 5.56 -12.26
CA THR A 244 -32.51 6.81 -12.72
C THR A 244 -31.47 7.88 -13.05
N ALA A 245 -30.39 7.99 -12.27
CA ALA A 245 -29.27 8.87 -12.58
C ALA A 245 -28.55 8.48 -13.89
N GLY A 246 -28.32 7.18 -14.12
CA GLY A 246 -27.73 6.68 -15.35
C GLY A 246 -28.60 6.94 -16.58
N PHE A 247 -29.92 6.77 -16.46
CA PHE A 247 -30.86 7.08 -17.55
C PHE A 247 -30.88 8.58 -17.91
N LEU A 248 -30.77 9.47 -16.92
CA LEU A 248 -30.66 10.91 -17.16
C LEU A 248 -29.38 11.27 -17.91
N PHE A 249 -28.23 10.73 -17.53
CA PHE A 249 -26.97 10.95 -18.26
C PHE A 249 -27.02 10.39 -19.67
N PHE A 250 -27.63 9.22 -19.87
CA PHE A 250 -27.80 8.63 -21.19
C PHE A 250 -28.71 9.47 -22.09
N ALA A 251 -29.86 9.95 -21.58
CA ALA A 251 -30.75 10.83 -22.32
C ALA A 251 -30.10 12.18 -22.67
N TYR A 252 -29.30 12.74 -21.75
CA TYR A 252 -28.59 14.00 -21.97
C TYR A 252 -27.45 13.84 -23.01
N GLY A 253 -26.70 12.73 -22.94
CA GLY A 253 -25.68 12.38 -23.93
C GLY A 253 -26.28 12.13 -25.32
N TRP A 254 -27.49 11.56 -25.39
CA TRP A 254 -28.20 11.33 -26.64
C TRP A 254 -28.73 12.63 -27.28
N GLN A 255 -29.17 13.60 -26.48
CA GLN A 255 -29.56 14.93 -27.00
C GLN A 255 -28.37 15.70 -27.60
N GLY A 256 -27.15 15.47 -27.11
CA GLY A 256 -25.93 16.05 -27.69
C GLY A 256 -25.54 15.45 -29.06
N LEU A 257 -25.98 14.23 -29.38
CA LEU A 257 -25.63 13.54 -30.63
C LEU A 257 -26.69 13.71 -31.73
N ALA A 258 -27.96 13.92 -31.35
CA ALA A 258 -29.06 14.10 -32.29
C ALA A 258 -29.18 15.52 -32.88
N GLY A 259 -28.48 16.52 -32.30
CA GLY A 259 -28.53 17.92 -32.75
C GLY A 259 -27.60 18.28 -33.92
N LYS A 260 -26.93 17.33 -34.56
CA LYS A 260 -25.99 17.56 -35.68
C LYS A 260 -26.45 16.96 -37.01
N LYS A 261 -27.74 17.10 -37.30
CA LYS A 261 -28.37 17.10 -38.62
C LYS A 261 -29.54 18.05 -38.41
N ASP A 262 -29.42 19.35 -38.67
CA ASP A 262 -29.70 19.90 -40.00
C ASP A 262 -29.15 21.34 -40.06
N GLU A 263 -27.89 21.53 -40.48
CA GLU A 263 -27.42 22.88 -40.88
C GLU A 263 -26.36 22.76 -41.99
N LYS A 264 -26.75 22.12 -43.10
CA LYS A 264 -26.05 22.24 -44.39
C LYS A 264 -27.08 22.12 -45.53
N ALA A 265 -28.05 23.01 -45.56
CA ALA A 265 -28.94 23.15 -46.70
C ALA A 265 -29.60 24.54 -46.81
N ASP A 266 -28.95 25.64 -46.40
CA ASP A 266 -29.27 26.95 -46.97
C ASP A 266 -28.22 28.00 -46.61
N ALA A 267 -27.50 28.48 -47.62
CA ALA A 267 -26.80 29.77 -47.68
C ALA A 267 -25.88 29.74 -48.91
N GLY A 268 -26.52 29.68 -50.08
CA GLY A 268 -25.92 30.22 -51.28
C GLY A 268 -25.89 31.76 -51.22
N CYS A 269 -25.01 32.31 -52.06
CA CYS A 269 -24.94 33.70 -52.52
C CYS A 269 -24.19 34.72 -51.67
N GLY A 270 -22.96 35.01 -52.11
CA GLY A 270 -22.21 36.22 -51.78
C GLY A 270 -20.83 36.19 -52.41
N GLY A 271 -20.75 36.36 -53.73
CA GLY A 271 -19.49 36.49 -54.47
C GLY A 271 -18.96 37.93 -54.51
N SER A 272 -17.63 38.06 -54.58
CA SER A 272 -16.85 38.96 -55.45
C SER A 272 -15.36 38.70 -55.16
N GLU A 273 -14.64 38.00 -56.04
CA GLU A 273 -13.81 38.55 -57.12
C GLU A 273 -12.51 39.23 -56.66
N ALA A 274 -11.39 38.57 -56.99
CA ALA A 274 -10.14 39.08 -57.57
C ALA A 274 -9.01 38.07 -57.24
N GLU A 275 -8.58 37.20 -58.17
CA GLU A 275 -7.57 37.50 -59.21
C GLU A 275 -6.17 37.62 -58.55
N GLN A 276 -5.12 36.83 -58.85
CA GLN A 276 -4.61 36.28 -60.11
C GLN A 276 -3.41 35.35 -59.80
N ALA A 277 -3.17 34.35 -60.69
CA ALA A 277 -1.88 33.87 -61.21
C ALA A 277 -0.75 33.44 -60.23
N GLU A 278 0.08 32.43 -60.48
CA GLU A 278 0.35 31.58 -61.63
C GLU A 278 1.18 30.38 -61.13
N ALA A 279 1.08 29.26 -61.83
CA ALA A 279 1.96 28.11 -61.69
C ALA A 279 3.25 28.35 -62.49
N ASP A 280 4.40 27.92 -61.97
CA ASP A 280 5.51 27.49 -62.82
C ASP A 280 6.18 26.25 -62.23
N ALA A 281 6.59 25.39 -63.14
CA ALA A 281 7.06 24.04 -62.99
C ALA A 281 8.61 23.99 -62.98
N GLY A 282 9.15 22.82 -62.63
CA GLY A 282 10.56 22.50 -62.81
C GLY A 282 11.04 21.59 -61.67
N ALA A 283 10.91 20.26 -61.75
CA ALA A 283 11.66 19.33 -62.59
C ALA A 283 13.16 19.25 -62.27
N GLY A 284 13.61 18.03 -61.91
CA GLY A 284 15.00 17.59 -61.82
C GLY A 284 15.45 17.34 -60.39
N GLY A 285 15.93 16.17 -59.97
CA GLY A 285 16.39 14.98 -60.68
C GLY A 285 17.67 14.45 -60.01
N GLY A 286 17.72 13.14 -59.74
CA GLY A 286 18.92 12.37 -59.35
C GLY A 286 19.33 12.53 -57.88
N GLY A 287 19.76 11.52 -57.12
CA GLY A 287 20.30 10.20 -57.46
C GLY A 287 21.53 9.94 -56.56
N SER A 288 21.83 8.65 -56.29
CA SER A 288 22.94 8.09 -55.48
C SER A 288 22.63 7.98 -53.97
N VAL A 289 22.48 6.82 -53.33
CA VAL A 289 23.18 5.51 -53.36
C VAL A 289 24.66 5.60 -53.04
N ALA A 290 25.01 5.10 -51.85
CA ALA A 290 26.23 4.41 -51.41
C ALA A 290 25.88 3.90 -49.99
N GLU A 291 25.63 2.64 -49.68
CA GLU A 291 26.40 1.40 -49.89
C GLU A 291 27.91 1.58 -49.67
N SER A 292 28.36 1.11 -48.50
CA SER A 292 29.76 0.85 -48.17
C SER A 292 29.79 -0.47 -47.42
N THR A 293 30.15 -1.52 -48.15
CA THR A 293 30.52 -2.86 -47.70
C THR A 293 32.05 -2.96 -47.56
N GLY A 294 32.49 -3.90 -46.71
CA GLY A 294 33.87 -4.45 -46.64
C GLY A 294 34.79 -3.77 -45.61
N ALA A 295 35.63 -4.45 -44.84
CA ALA A 295 36.12 -5.84 -44.82
C ALA A 295 36.74 -6.09 -43.42
N GLU A 296 36.49 -7.21 -42.74
CA GLU A 296 37.37 -8.40 -42.65
C GLU A 296 38.88 -8.11 -42.46
N ASP A 297 39.45 -8.44 -41.29
CA ASP A 297 40.24 -9.68 -41.03
C ASP A 297 41.38 -9.50 -39.97
N HIS A 298 41.83 -10.63 -39.43
CA HIS A 298 42.92 -10.95 -38.49
C HIS A 298 42.56 -11.09 -36.99
N VAL A 299 42.34 -12.29 -36.44
CA VAL A 299 43.20 -13.50 -36.25
C VAL A 299 44.20 -13.35 -35.09
N ASP A 300 43.83 -14.00 -33.97
CA ASP A 300 44.57 -15.02 -33.20
C ASP A 300 46.05 -14.77 -32.83
N GLN A 301 46.36 -14.74 -31.53
CA GLN A 301 47.11 -15.80 -30.80
C GLN A 301 47.72 -15.29 -29.49
N SER A 302 47.51 -16.11 -28.44
CA SER A 302 48.40 -16.46 -27.31
C SER A 302 49.15 -15.38 -26.53
#